data_AF-A0AAE0N1Z7-F1
#
_entry.id   AF-A0AAE0N1Z7-F1
#
_cell.length_a   1.000
_cell.length_b   1.000
_cell.length_c   1.000
_cell.angle_alpha   90.00
_cell.angle_beta   90.00
_cell.angle_gamma   90.00
#
_symmetry.space_group_name_H-M   'P 1'
#
loop_
_entity.id
_entity.type
_entity.pdbx_description
1 polymer ?
#
loop_
_entity_poly.entity_id
_entity_poly.type
_entity_poly.pdbx_seq_one_letter_code
_entity_poly.pdbx_strand_id
1 'polypeptide(L)'
;MALPPLASRNPTKDDVGDYRLIKQVADVEVGIPTVCMQNSKFLSRDGQTIDNVLLKANLKLDGTSYRLGFGSSFLLEDTLVLGLDVTHPPPVSADTEKSVAGMVANVDRDLPQWPATLTVQPVSRNEIVGPDAYEELFDPHFDRWFKHVGDKVPRNILLYRDDVSEGQYDHIIFREYRYLRAACVKKYRSATRKLSYQASLSSLLTRAAIQGTVRPAHYVVVVDQIFRQPDLAASKIHNAAEVPEDLTLALCYALGRCTMAIGICAPARLADLACNRTQPYTPSGPKLYEGVKKGSRFPDPDSPKKKKEKKNNKTLEKKQLIQEESKPEEVSELQGDCLHK
;
A
#
# COMPACT_ATOMS: atom_id res chain seq x y z
N MET A 1 22.82 -20.18 -28.35
CA MET A 1 21.58 -20.90 -27.99
C MET A 1 20.51 -19.87 -27.69
N ALA A 2 19.51 -19.74 -28.57
CA ALA A 2 18.34 -18.91 -28.29
C ALA A 2 17.47 -19.68 -27.28
N LEU A 3 17.14 -19.06 -26.16
CA LEU A 3 16.14 -19.60 -25.23
C LEU A 3 14.82 -19.77 -26.00
N PRO A 4 14.10 -20.89 -25.83
CA PRO A 4 12.82 -21.08 -26.49
C PRO A 4 11.87 -19.94 -26.09
N PRO A 5 10.98 -19.48 -26.99
CA PRO A 5 10.02 -18.44 -26.67
C PRO A 5 9.13 -18.94 -25.52
N LEU A 6 9.31 -18.34 -24.34
CA LEU A 6 8.43 -18.60 -23.20
C LEU A 6 7.05 -18.05 -23.58
N ALA A 7 6.13 -18.96 -23.89
CA ALA A 7 4.75 -18.64 -24.21
C ALA A 7 4.17 -17.71 -23.15
N SER A 8 3.40 -16.70 -23.57
CA SER A 8 2.74 -15.82 -22.61
C SER A 8 1.70 -16.63 -21.83
N ARG A 9 2.03 -16.97 -20.58
CA ARG A 9 1.10 -17.59 -19.64
C ARG A 9 0.47 -16.53 -18.74
N ASN A 10 -0.76 -16.77 -18.32
CA ASN A 10 -1.39 -15.99 -17.26
C ASN A 10 -0.63 -16.20 -15.94
N PRO A 11 -0.61 -15.18 -15.04
CA PRO A 11 0.07 -15.31 -13.76
C PRO A 11 -0.51 -16.45 -12.92
N THR A 12 0.38 -17.28 -12.36
CA THR A 12 0.03 -18.38 -11.46
C THR A 12 0.06 -17.95 -10.00
N LYS A 13 -0.37 -18.84 -9.09
CA LYS A 13 -0.24 -18.62 -7.63
C LYS A 13 1.22 -18.40 -7.22
N ASP A 14 2.15 -19.08 -7.89
CA ASP A 14 3.60 -18.93 -7.64
C ASP A 14 4.07 -17.52 -8.01
N ASP A 15 3.62 -16.96 -9.14
CA ASP A 15 3.97 -15.59 -9.55
C ASP A 15 3.47 -14.55 -8.51
N VAL A 16 2.32 -14.81 -7.87
CA VAL A 16 1.81 -13.97 -6.77
C VAL A 16 2.67 -14.14 -5.52
N GLY A 17 3.11 -15.35 -5.20
CA GLY A 17 4.02 -15.63 -4.09
C GLY A 17 5.38 -14.92 -4.25
N ASP A 18 6.00 -15.05 -5.42
CA ASP A 18 7.27 -14.40 -5.75
C ASP A 18 7.15 -12.87 -5.69
N TYR A 19 6.06 -12.31 -6.26
CA TYR A 19 5.78 -10.89 -6.16
C TYR A 19 5.71 -10.42 -4.71
N ARG A 20 5.00 -11.15 -3.84
CA ARG A 20 4.86 -10.81 -2.42
C ARG A 20 6.22 -10.82 -1.71
N LEU A 21 7.02 -11.87 -1.92
CA LEU A 21 8.36 -11.98 -1.33
C LEU A 21 9.27 -10.83 -1.76
N ILE A 22 9.31 -10.52 -3.07
CA ILE A 22 10.09 -9.40 -3.60
C ILE A 22 9.67 -8.09 -2.94
N LYS A 23 8.36 -7.84 -2.80
CA LYS A 23 7.86 -6.61 -2.18
C LYS A 23 8.12 -6.54 -0.69
N GLN A 24 7.96 -7.63 0.04
CA GLN A 24 8.28 -7.67 1.47
C GLN A 24 9.75 -7.34 1.71
N VAL A 25 10.68 -8.01 1.01
CA VAL A 25 12.12 -7.78 1.18
C VAL A 25 12.50 -6.37 0.71
N ALA A 26 12.08 -5.97 -0.48
CA ALA A 26 12.49 -4.68 -1.06
C ALA A 26 11.88 -3.48 -0.33
N ASP A 27 10.56 -3.49 -0.08
CA ASP A 27 9.86 -2.33 0.47
C ASP A 27 10.01 -2.25 2.01
N VAL A 28 10.13 -3.38 2.73
CA VAL A 28 10.16 -3.41 4.22
C VAL A 28 11.54 -3.67 4.80
N GLU A 29 12.31 -4.63 4.26
CA GLU A 29 13.58 -5.03 4.88
C GLU A 29 14.78 -4.20 4.38
N VAL A 30 14.82 -3.92 3.07
CA VAL A 30 15.97 -3.29 2.42
C VAL A 30 15.73 -1.81 2.11
N GLY A 31 14.49 -1.42 1.80
CA GLY A 31 14.14 -0.04 1.46
C GLY A 31 14.62 0.38 0.07
N ILE A 32 14.50 -0.50 -0.93
CA ILE A 32 14.88 -0.21 -2.32
C ILE A 32 13.68 -0.17 -3.27
N PRO A 33 13.56 0.84 -4.15
CA PRO A 33 12.49 0.88 -5.13
C PRO A 33 12.61 -0.25 -6.16
N THR A 34 11.53 -1.02 -6.34
CA THR A 34 11.48 -2.12 -7.32
C THR A 34 10.27 -2.03 -8.25
N VAL A 35 10.42 -2.39 -9.53
CA VAL A 35 9.31 -2.55 -10.48
C VAL A 35 9.30 -3.99 -11.00
N CYS A 36 8.18 -4.69 -10.81
CA CYS A 36 8.02 -6.07 -11.28
C CYS A 36 7.29 -6.07 -12.63
N MET A 37 7.82 -6.81 -13.59
CA MET A 37 7.24 -7.00 -14.92
C MET A 37 7.16 -8.49 -15.22
N GLN A 38 6.04 -8.95 -15.77
CA GLN A 38 5.93 -10.34 -16.23
C GLN A 38 6.91 -10.57 -17.37
N ASN A 39 7.64 -11.69 -17.31
CA ASN A 39 8.66 -12.01 -18.31
C ASN A 39 8.09 -12.04 -19.75
N SER A 40 6.87 -12.55 -19.92
CA SER A 40 6.19 -12.57 -21.22
C SER A 40 5.97 -11.17 -21.80
N LYS A 41 5.58 -10.20 -20.96
CA LYS A 41 5.41 -8.79 -21.34
C LYS A 41 6.73 -8.08 -21.58
N PHE A 42 7.78 -8.46 -20.86
CA PHE A 42 9.13 -7.94 -21.10
C PHE A 42 9.66 -8.42 -22.46
N LEU A 43 9.52 -9.71 -22.75
CA LEU A 43 9.97 -10.32 -24.00
C LEU A 43 9.18 -9.84 -25.22
N SER A 44 7.90 -9.46 -25.06
CA SER A 44 7.11 -8.91 -26.17
C SER A 44 7.61 -7.54 -26.65
N ARG A 45 8.42 -6.83 -25.85
CA ARG A 45 8.98 -5.51 -26.16
C ARG A 45 7.94 -4.50 -26.65
N ASP A 46 6.73 -4.60 -26.09
CA ASP A 46 5.64 -3.70 -26.43
C ASP A 46 5.94 -2.29 -25.88
N GLY A 47 6.06 -1.31 -26.77
CA GLY A 47 6.46 0.06 -26.42
C GLY A 47 5.53 0.67 -25.38
N GLN A 48 4.22 0.53 -25.57
CA GLN A 48 3.22 1.06 -24.65
C GLN A 48 3.34 0.45 -23.23
N THR A 49 3.62 -0.85 -23.14
CA THR A 49 3.84 -1.53 -21.86
C THR A 49 5.13 -1.03 -21.19
N ILE A 50 6.22 -0.87 -21.96
CA ILE A 50 7.49 -0.35 -21.45
C ILE A 50 7.31 1.08 -20.94
N ASP A 51 6.65 1.95 -21.69
CA ASP A 51 6.39 3.34 -21.28
C ASP A 51 5.60 3.40 -19.96
N ASN A 52 4.56 2.57 -19.83
CA ASN A 52 3.79 2.46 -18.59
C ASN A 52 4.61 1.93 -17.39
N VAL A 53 5.62 1.10 -17.65
CA VAL A 53 6.59 0.64 -16.64
C VAL A 53 7.54 1.78 -16.25
N LEU A 54 8.02 2.55 -17.23
CA LEU A 54 8.90 3.70 -17.00
C LEU A 54 8.21 4.82 -16.23
N LEU A 55 6.91 5.09 -16.48
CA LEU A 55 6.13 6.03 -15.67
C LEU A 55 6.15 5.65 -14.19
N LYS A 56 6.00 4.36 -13.87
CA LYS A 56 6.05 3.86 -12.48
C LYS A 56 7.45 3.95 -11.90
N ALA A 57 8.48 3.67 -12.69
CA ALA A 57 9.87 3.76 -12.24
C ALA A 57 10.24 5.22 -11.95
N ASN A 58 9.86 6.15 -12.83
CA ASN A 58 10.07 7.59 -12.67
C ASN A 58 9.49 8.10 -11.34
N LEU A 59 8.23 7.79 -11.06
CA LEU A 59 7.59 8.19 -9.79
C LEU A 59 8.30 7.63 -8.55
N LYS A 60 8.81 6.39 -8.63
CA LYS A 60 9.52 5.74 -7.53
C LYS A 60 10.93 6.28 -7.28
N LEU A 61 11.47 7.02 -8.25
CA LEU A 61 12.75 7.72 -8.16
C LEU A 61 12.51 9.22 -7.91
N ASP A 62 11.38 9.57 -7.28
CA ASP A 62 10.94 10.93 -6.99
C ASP A 62 10.78 11.84 -8.22
N GLY A 63 10.72 11.27 -9.43
CA GLY A 63 10.53 12.00 -10.67
C GLY A 63 9.10 12.47 -10.89
N THR A 64 8.93 13.47 -11.77
CA THR A 64 7.63 13.96 -12.23
C THR A 64 7.41 13.51 -13.68
N SER A 65 6.34 12.76 -13.95
CA SER A 65 6.03 12.29 -15.31
C SER A 65 5.40 13.39 -16.17
N TYR A 66 4.44 14.11 -15.59
CA TYR A 66 3.77 15.25 -16.21
C TYR A 66 3.19 16.13 -15.11
N ARG A 67 2.82 17.36 -15.48
CA ARG A 67 2.14 18.31 -14.59
C ARG A 67 0.79 18.67 -15.18
N LEU A 68 -0.13 19.01 -14.29
CA LEU A 68 -1.44 19.46 -14.66
C LEU A 68 -1.43 20.96 -14.95
N GLY A 69 -1.90 21.36 -16.13
CA GLY A 69 -2.17 22.77 -16.43
C GLY A 69 -3.65 23.07 -16.20
N PHE A 70 -4.02 23.75 -15.12
CA PHE A 70 -5.44 24.01 -14.81
C PHE A 70 -5.74 25.45 -14.36
N GLY A 71 -6.97 25.90 -14.65
CA GLY A 71 -7.54 27.20 -14.26
C GLY A 71 -7.98 27.32 -12.80
N SER A 72 -8.25 26.20 -12.12
CA SER A 72 -8.49 26.11 -10.66
C SER A 72 -7.22 25.85 -9.85
N SER A 73 -6.04 26.02 -10.47
CA SER A 73 -4.72 25.87 -9.84
C SER A 73 -4.55 26.75 -8.59
N PHE A 74 -5.27 27.86 -8.50
CA PHE A 74 -5.22 28.77 -7.35
C PHE A 74 -5.58 28.09 -6.02
N LEU A 75 -6.49 27.11 -6.01
CA LEU A 75 -6.82 26.37 -4.79
C LEU A 75 -5.68 25.45 -4.38
N LEU A 76 -5.04 24.78 -5.34
CA LEU A 76 -3.97 23.84 -5.07
C LEU A 76 -2.70 24.49 -4.49
N GLU A 77 -2.54 25.82 -4.63
CA GLU A 77 -1.37 26.54 -4.10
C GLU A 77 -1.19 26.37 -2.59
N ASP A 78 -2.29 26.38 -1.84
CA ASP A 78 -2.30 26.29 -0.38
C ASP A 78 -3.16 25.12 0.14
N THR A 79 -3.46 24.12 -0.70
CA THR A 79 -4.32 22.98 -0.33
C THR A 79 -3.54 21.68 -0.23
N LEU A 80 -3.60 21.06 0.94
CA LEU A 80 -3.19 19.68 1.16
C LEU A 80 -4.35 18.74 0.82
N VAL A 81 -4.23 18.02 -0.28
CA VAL A 81 -5.18 17.02 -0.76
C VAL A 81 -4.78 15.66 -0.20
N LEU A 82 -5.69 15.05 0.55
CA LEU A 82 -5.54 13.75 1.18
C LEU A 82 -6.42 12.71 0.47
N GLY A 83 -5.93 11.48 0.39
CA GLY A 83 -6.73 10.30 0.12
C GLY A 83 -6.68 9.37 1.32
N LEU A 84 -7.81 8.81 1.73
CA LEU A 84 -7.89 7.83 2.83
C LEU A 84 -8.73 6.64 2.39
N ASP A 85 -8.21 5.45 2.64
CA ASP A 85 -8.90 4.18 2.42
C ASP A 85 -8.67 3.24 3.61
N VAL A 86 -9.59 2.28 3.78
CA VAL A 86 -9.47 1.19 4.74
C VAL A 86 -9.69 -0.13 4.02
N THR A 87 -8.67 -0.99 4.04
CA THR A 87 -8.80 -2.36 3.56
C THR A 87 -9.02 -3.33 4.70
N HIS A 88 -9.92 -4.29 4.48
CA HIS A 88 -10.25 -5.34 5.43
C HIS A 88 -9.66 -6.69 5.05
N PRO A 89 -9.34 -7.55 6.04
CA PRO A 89 -9.02 -8.94 5.76
C PRO A 89 -10.24 -9.68 5.18
N PRO A 90 -10.02 -10.73 4.38
CA PRO A 90 -11.09 -11.59 3.93
C PRO A 90 -11.84 -12.21 5.12
N PRO A 91 -13.13 -12.58 4.96
CA PRO A 91 -13.95 -13.08 6.08
C PRO A 91 -13.32 -14.26 6.84
N VAL A 92 -12.57 -15.11 6.13
CA VAL A 92 -11.92 -16.30 6.68
C VAL A 92 -10.78 -15.97 7.66
N SER A 93 -10.14 -14.80 7.53
CA SER A 93 -9.07 -14.34 8.42
C SER A 93 -9.52 -13.17 9.31
N ALA A 94 -10.82 -12.87 9.38
CA ALA A 94 -11.33 -11.73 10.14
C ALA A 94 -10.98 -11.79 11.63
N ASP A 95 -10.88 -12.98 12.22
CA ASP A 95 -10.57 -13.16 13.64
C ASP A 95 -9.07 -13.05 13.96
N THR A 96 -8.19 -13.13 12.95
CA THR A 96 -6.73 -13.20 13.11
C THR A 96 -5.99 -12.03 12.49
N GLU A 97 -6.55 -11.41 11.46
CA GLU A 97 -6.00 -10.25 10.77
C GLU A 97 -6.82 -9.00 11.11
N LYS A 98 -6.20 -7.83 10.99
CA LYS A 98 -6.81 -6.54 11.31
C LYS A 98 -6.96 -5.70 10.05
N SER A 99 -7.88 -4.73 10.09
CA SER A 99 -7.98 -3.73 9.01
C SER A 99 -6.73 -2.88 8.95
N VAL A 100 -6.40 -2.38 7.76
CA VAL A 100 -5.33 -1.41 7.54
C VAL A 100 -5.94 -0.13 7.01
N ALA A 101 -5.60 0.99 7.61
CA ALA A 101 -5.93 2.31 7.10
C ALA A 101 -4.70 2.90 6.39
N GLY A 102 -4.92 3.53 5.24
CA GLY A 102 -3.86 4.14 4.44
C GLY A 102 -4.22 5.54 4.00
N MET A 103 -3.33 6.49 4.30
CA MET A 103 -3.47 7.88 3.91
C MET A 103 -2.36 8.27 2.93
N VAL A 104 -2.74 8.93 1.84
CA VAL A 104 -1.82 9.55 0.88
C VAL A 104 -2.04 11.06 0.85
N ALA A 105 -1.01 11.81 0.49
CA ALA A 105 -1.12 13.26 0.36
C ALA A 105 -0.20 13.79 -0.75
N ASN A 106 -0.63 14.85 -1.43
CA ASN A 106 0.29 15.61 -2.28
C ASN A 106 1.36 16.32 -1.43
N VAL A 107 2.51 16.56 -2.04
CA VAL A 107 3.63 17.26 -1.39
C VAL A 107 3.71 18.75 -1.74
N ASP A 108 3.09 19.13 -2.86
CA ASP A 108 3.04 20.49 -3.40
C ASP A 108 1.83 20.66 -4.36
N ARG A 109 1.72 21.86 -4.95
CA ARG A 109 0.66 22.26 -5.89
C ARG A 109 0.68 21.53 -7.24
N ASP A 110 1.83 21.00 -7.65
CA ASP A 110 2.02 20.37 -8.96
C ASP A 110 1.52 18.92 -8.97
N LEU A 111 1.24 18.37 -7.77
CA LEU A 111 0.74 17.02 -7.54
C LEU A 111 1.64 15.89 -8.10
N PRO A 112 2.99 16.02 -8.14
CA PRO A 112 3.84 15.02 -8.79
C PRO A 112 3.96 13.74 -7.96
N GLN A 113 3.89 13.87 -6.64
CA GLN A 113 4.22 12.83 -5.67
C GLN A 113 3.15 12.71 -4.60
N TRP A 114 2.85 11.46 -4.25
CA TRP A 114 1.78 11.07 -3.33
C TRP A 114 2.27 9.98 -2.36
N PRO A 115 3.20 10.31 -1.46
CA PRO A 115 3.67 9.38 -0.45
C PRO A 115 2.52 8.86 0.41
N ALA A 116 2.66 7.61 0.87
CA ALA A 116 1.65 6.94 1.68
C ALA A 116 2.15 6.73 3.11
N THR A 117 1.22 6.82 4.06
CA THR A 117 1.37 6.38 5.45
C THR A 117 0.32 5.30 5.70
N LEU A 118 0.69 4.25 6.43
CA LEU A 118 -0.16 3.10 6.71
C LEU A 118 -0.18 2.83 8.21
N THR A 119 -1.33 2.48 8.75
CA THR A 119 -1.46 2.05 10.15
C THR A 119 -2.43 0.87 10.26
N VAL A 120 -2.16 -0.02 11.21
CA VAL A 120 -3.01 -1.18 11.49
C VAL A 120 -4.07 -0.76 12.49
N GLN A 121 -5.34 -0.96 12.14
CA GLN A 121 -6.43 -0.64 13.04
C GLN A 121 -6.50 -1.62 14.22
N PRO A 122 -6.93 -1.17 15.41
CA PRO A 122 -6.99 -2.03 16.59
C PRO A 122 -8.02 -3.15 16.48
N VAL A 123 -9.11 -2.91 15.75
CA VAL A 123 -10.27 -3.80 15.56
C VAL A 123 -10.34 -4.26 14.11
N SER A 124 -10.55 -5.57 13.90
CA SER A 124 -10.74 -6.14 12.57
C SER A 124 -12.06 -5.70 11.94
N ARG A 125 -12.06 -5.53 10.62
CA ARG A 125 -13.22 -5.11 9.81
C ARG A 125 -13.91 -3.84 10.32
N ASN A 126 -13.14 -2.97 11.00
CA ASN A 126 -13.60 -1.65 11.40
C ASN A 126 -13.35 -0.65 10.27
N GLU A 127 -14.40 -0.08 9.69
CA GLU A 127 -14.30 0.93 8.64
C GLU A 127 -13.87 2.29 9.21
N ILE A 128 -14.27 2.60 10.44
CA ILE A 128 -14.09 3.95 11.01
C ILE A 128 -12.70 4.09 11.61
N VAL A 129 -11.89 4.99 11.07
CA VAL A 129 -10.52 5.22 11.55
C VAL A 129 -10.56 5.94 12.91
N GLY A 130 -9.81 5.41 13.89
CA GLY A 130 -9.73 5.95 15.24
C GLY A 130 -8.88 7.22 15.36
N PRO A 131 -8.94 7.93 16.51
CA PRO A 131 -8.21 9.17 16.72
C PRO A 131 -6.68 9.01 16.64
N ASP A 132 -6.12 8.02 17.31
CA ASP A 132 -4.67 7.78 17.34
C ASP A 132 -4.14 7.44 15.93
N ALA A 133 -4.88 6.61 15.20
CA ALA A 133 -4.58 6.25 13.81
C ALA A 133 -4.63 7.49 12.89
N TYR A 134 -5.57 8.42 13.09
CA TYR A 134 -5.63 9.66 12.32
C TYR A 134 -4.41 10.55 12.55
N GLU A 135 -3.92 10.67 13.79
CA GLU A 135 -2.69 11.40 14.08
C GLU A 135 -1.48 10.74 13.41
N GLU A 136 -1.32 9.42 13.55
CA GLU A 136 -0.23 8.65 12.92
C GLU A 136 -0.22 8.80 11.39
N LEU A 137 -1.40 8.79 10.76
CA LEU A 137 -1.55 8.91 9.32
C LEU A 137 -1.27 10.33 8.82
N PHE A 138 -1.77 11.35 9.52
CA PHE A 138 -1.74 12.74 9.07
C PHE A 138 -0.38 13.42 9.31
N ASP A 139 0.24 13.18 10.47
CA ASP A 139 1.44 13.90 10.91
C ASP A 139 2.59 13.87 9.88
N PRO A 140 2.95 12.73 9.26
CA PRO A 140 4.02 12.68 8.27
C PRO A 140 3.72 13.49 7.00
N HIS A 141 2.44 13.60 6.63
CA HIS A 141 2.02 14.36 5.45
C HIS A 141 2.11 15.86 5.69
N PHE A 142 1.69 16.32 6.87
CA PHE A 142 1.89 17.70 7.28
C PHE A 142 3.37 18.08 7.30
N ASP A 143 4.23 17.25 7.89
CA ASP A 143 5.67 17.54 7.97
C ASP A 143 6.32 17.60 6.58
N ARG A 144 5.89 16.73 5.68
CA ARG A 144 6.41 16.71 4.31
C ARG A 144 5.98 17.93 3.51
N TRP A 145 4.71 18.34 3.63
CA TRP A 145 4.21 19.57 3.04
C TRP A 145 4.98 20.77 3.58
N PHE A 146 5.08 20.89 4.90
CA PHE A 146 5.75 22.00 5.58
C PHE A 146 7.19 22.14 5.10
N LYS A 147 7.92 21.02 4.95
CA LYS A 147 9.27 20.99 4.40
C LYS A 147 9.33 21.37 2.91
N HIS A 148 8.41 20.89 2.07
CA HIS A 148 8.45 21.12 0.62
C HIS A 148 8.04 22.55 0.23
N VAL A 149 7.03 23.11 0.90
CA VAL A 149 6.43 24.40 0.54
C VAL A 149 7.11 25.59 1.26
N GLY A 150 8.17 25.32 2.05
CA GLY A 150 9.01 26.33 2.69
C GLY A 150 8.41 26.89 3.98
N ASP A 151 8.14 26.00 4.94
CA ASP A 151 7.64 26.30 6.28
C ASP A 151 6.27 27.02 6.30
N LYS A 152 5.47 26.77 5.26
CA LYS A 152 4.09 27.24 5.16
C LYS A 152 3.14 26.10 5.50
N VAL A 153 2.26 26.36 6.46
CA VAL A 153 1.16 25.44 6.75
C VAL A 153 0.11 25.50 5.62
N PRO A 154 -0.54 24.39 5.26
CA PRO A 154 -1.61 24.43 4.28
C PRO A 154 -2.76 25.30 4.80
N ARG A 155 -3.41 26.07 3.94
CA ARG A 155 -4.63 26.82 4.34
C ARG A 155 -5.83 25.88 4.35
N ASN A 156 -5.91 25.02 3.35
CA ASN A 156 -7.02 24.11 3.15
C ASN A 156 -6.56 22.66 3.24
N ILE A 157 -7.44 21.79 3.73
CA ILE A 157 -7.26 20.33 3.72
C ILE A 157 -8.45 19.70 3.00
N LEU A 158 -8.19 19.00 1.91
CA LEU A 158 -9.23 18.34 1.12
C LEU A 158 -9.06 16.83 1.25
N LEU A 159 -9.94 16.15 1.98
CA LEU A 159 -9.85 14.70 2.16
C LEU A 159 -10.88 13.96 1.29
N TYR A 160 -10.37 13.13 0.38
CA TYR A 160 -11.14 12.11 -0.33
C TYR A 160 -11.12 10.80 0.46
N ARG A 161 -12.26 10.44 1.04
CA ARG A 161 -12.45 9.19 1.78
C ARG A 161 -13.09 8.14 0.88
N ASP A 162 -12.39 7.04 0.66
CA ASP A 162 -12.84 5.98 -0.23
C ASP A 162 -13.76 4.95 0.47
N ASP A 163 -14.57 4.19 -0.27
CA ASP A 163 -15.34 3.02 0.18
C ASP A 163 -16.27 3.20 1.41
N VAL A 164 -16.90 4.38 1.54
CA VAL A 164 -17.88 4.64 2.60
C VAL A 164 -19.31 4.51 2.07
N SER A 165 -20.13 3.73 2.76
CA SER A 165 -21.57 3.63 2.48
C SER A 165 -22.36 4.77 3.12
N GLU A 166 -23.54 5.09 2.57
CA GLU A 166 -24.39 6.19 3.07
C GLU A 166 -24.71 6.07 4.57
N GLY A 167 -24.95 4.85 5.07
CA GLY A 167 -25.21 4.59 6.48
C GLY A 167 -24.03 4.88 7.42
N GLN A 168 -22.84 5.17 6.89
CA GLN A 168 -21.64 5.49 7.65
C GLN A 168 -21.32 6.99 7.65
N TYR A 169 -22.05 7.83 6.91
CA TYR A 169 -21.76 9.26 6.80
C TYR A 169 -21.75 9.96 8.16
N ASP A 170 -22.69 9.64 9.05
CA ASP A 170 -22.71 10.20 10.40
C ASP A 170 -21.43 9.87 11.18
N HIS A 171 -20.88 8.66 11.01
CA HIS A 171 -19.61 8.33 11.64
C HIS A 171 -18.45 9.13 11.05
N ILE A 172 -18.44 9.39 9.73
CA ILE A 172 -17.43 10.24 9.11
C ILE A 172 -17.54 11.68 9.62
N ILE A 173 -18.73 12.27 9.66
CA ILE A 173 -18.98 13.66 10.09
C ILE A 173 -18.70 13.83 11.59
N PHE A 174 -19.23 12.96 12.44
CA PHE A 174 -19.19 13.15 13.88
C PHE A 174 -17.96 12.54 14.55
N ARG A 175 -17.24 11.63 13.89
CA ARG A 175 -16.02 11.01 14.43
C ARG A 175 -14.79 11.39 13.61
N GLU A 176 -14.66 10.86 12.39
CA GLU A 176 -13.42 11.00 11.61
C GLU A 176 -13.04 12.46 11.34
N TYR A 177 -14.01 13.30 10.95
CA TYR A 177 -13.80 14.74 10.78
C TYR A 177 -13.26 15.41 12.05
N ARG A 178 -13.77 15.03 13.23
CA ARG A 178 -13.30 15.58 14.51
C ARG A 178 -11.86 15.13 14.81
N TYR A 179 -11.52 13.90 14.47
CA TYR A 179 -10.16 13.37 14.64
C TYR A 179 -9.17 14.05 13.70
N LEU A 180 -9.49 14.17 12.41
CA LEU A 180 -8.69 14.93 11.46
C LEU A 180 -8.47 16.37 11.94
N ARG A 181 -9.54 17.05 12.35
CA ARG A 181 -9.46 18.43 12.85
C ARG A 181 -8.59 18.53 14.09
N ALA A 182 -8.66 17.58 15.01
CA ALA A 182 -7.82 17.54 16.20
C ALA A 182 -6.33 17.38 15.84
N ALA A 183 -6.00 16.45 14.94
CA ALA A 183 -4.64 16.26 14.44
C ALA A 183 -4.10 17.55 13.77
N CYS A 184 -4.92 18.19 12.94
CA CYS A 184 -4.57 19.47 12.31
C CYS A 184 -4.28 20.55 13.35
N VAL A 185 -5.18 20.76 14.32
CA VAL A 185 -5.00 21.79 15.37
C VAL A 185 -3.71 21.54 16.16
N LYS A 186 -3.41 20.29 16.49
CA LYS A 186 -2.18 19.90 17.18
C LYS A 186 -0.93 20.29 16.39
N LYS A 187 -0.86 19.93 15.10
CA LYS A 187 0.28 20.25 14.23
C LYS A 187 0.43 21.75 13.94
N TYR A 188 -0.66 22.45 13.68
CA TYR A 188 -0.62 23.88 13.37
C TYR A 188 -0.16 24.72 14.56
N ARG A 189 -0.59 24.36 15.79
CA ARG A 189 -0.10 25.01 17.02
C ARG A 189 1.41 24.81 17.20
N SER A 190 1.89 23.59 16.95
CA SER A 190 3.32 23.28 17.02
C SER A 190 4.13 24.08 15.99
N ALA A 191 3.64 24.16 14.75
CA ALA A 191 4.35 24.82 13.65
C ALA A 191 4.35 26.35 13.73
N THR A 192 3.23 26.98 14.13
CA THR A 192 3.06 28.44 14.00
C THR A 192 3.36 29.23 15.27
N ARG A 193 3.50 28.58 16.43
CA ARG A 193 3.66 29.20 17.77
C ARG A 193 2.61 30.28 18.13
N LYS A 194 1.53 30.42 17.33
CA LYS A 194 0.44 31.38 17.53
C LYS A 194 -0.82 30.64 17.99
N LEU A 195 -1.37 31.07 19.12
CA LEU A 195 -2.53 30.43 19.76
C LEU A 195 -3.87 30.65 19.00
N SER A 196 -3.91 31.64 18.10
CA SER A 196 -5.12 32.16 17.44
C SER A 196 -5.37 31.63 16.03
N TYR A 197 -4.61 30.64 15.55
CA TYR A 197 -4.84 30.10 14.21
C TYR A 197 -6.12 29.26 14.19
N GLN A 198 -7.18 29.80 13.58
CA GLN A 198 -8.43 29.10 13.35
C GLN A 198 -8.18 27.99 12.33
N ALA A 199 -8.62 26.79 12.70
CA ALA A 199 -8.28 25.52 12.06
C ALA A 199 -8.42 25.57 10.53
N SER A 200 -7.48 24.88 9.87
CA SER A 200 -7.55 24.56 8.44
C SER A 200 -8.95 24.07 8.08
N LEU A 201 -9.51 24.67 7.05
CA LEU A 201 -10.84 24.33 6.56
C LEU A 201 -10.72 22.96 5.91
N SER A 202 -11.37 21.96 6.50
CA SER A 202 -11.35 20.60 5.98
C SER A 202 -12.66 20.29 5.28
N SER A 203 -12.60 20.01 3.98
CA SER A 203 -13.75 19.45 3.25
C SER A 203 -13.54 17.95 3.05
N LEU A 204 -14.61 17.16 3.28
CA LEU A 204 -14.61 15.71 3.17
C LEU A 204 -15.50 15.30 2.01
N LEU A 205 -14.90 14.66 1.00
CA LEU A 205 -15.61 14.01 -0.08
C LEU A 205 -15.55 12.50 0.13
N THR A 206 -16.71 11.87 0.29
CA THR A 206 -16.80 10.41 0.32
C THR A 206 -17.16 9.88 -1.06
N ARG A 207 -16.60 8.72 -1.42
CA ARG A 207 -17.11 7.92 -2.55
C ARG A 207 -18.04 6.83 -2.02
N ALA A 208 -19.19 6.65 -2.66
CA ALA A 208 -20.04 5.48 -2.44
C ALA A 208 -19.47 4.24 -3.17
N ALA A 209 -19.28 3.14 -2.45
CA ALA A 209 -18.87 1.85 -3.02
C ALA A 209 -20.03 1.22 -3.84
N ILE A 210 -19.82 0.94 -5.13
CA ILE A 210 -20.84 0.29 -5.97
C ILE A 210 -20.19 -0.71 -6.95
N GLN A 211 -20.57 -1.99 -6.88
CA GLN A 211 -20.02 -3.10 -7.67
C GLN A 211 -20.75 -3.28 -9.02
N GLY A 212 -20.04 -3.36 -10.16
CA GLY A 212 -20.59 -3.67 -11.51
C GLY A 212 -20.03 -2.84 -12.68
N THR A 213 -20.53 -3.08 -13.91
CA THR A 213 -20.11 -2.48 -15.22
C THR A 213 -19.96 -0.95 -15.19
N VAL A 214 -18.86 -0.44 -15.79
CA VAL A 214 -18.35 0.95 -15.82
C VAL A 214 -19.30 1.95 -15.15
N ARG A 215 -19.21 2.06 -13.82
CA ARG A 215 -20.04 2.99 -13.06
C ARG A 215 -19.27 4.29 -12.86
N PRO A 216 -19.89 5.46 -13.11
CA PRO A 216 -19.30 6.74 -12.75
C PRO A 216 -19.07 6.78 -11.23
N ALA A 217 -17.93 7.30 -10.80
CA ALA A 217 -17.68 7.53 -9.38
C ALA A 217 -18.65 8.60 -8.86
N HIS A 218 -19.32 8.30 -7.75
CA HIS A 218 -20.26 9.20 -7.10
C HIS A 218 -19.59 9.81 -5.86
N TYR A 219 -19.35 11.12 -5.90
CA TYR A 219 -18.76 11.87 -4.79
C TYR A 219 -19.84 12.61 -4.02
N VAL A 220 -19.80 12.50 -2.70
CA VAL A 220 -20.68 13.23 -1.80
C VAL A 220 -19.83 14.12 -0.91
N VAL A 221 -20.09 15.43 -0.95
CA VAL A 221 -19.47 16.37 0.00
C VAL A 221 -20.22 16.26 1.32
N VAL A 222 -19.58 15.64 2.30
CA VAL A 222 -20.19 15.35 3.61
C VAL A 222 -19.94 16.48 4.61
N VAL A 223 -18.79 17.14 4.47
CA VAL A 223 -18.42 18.35 5.22
C VAL A 223 -17.79 19.32 4.24
N ASP A 224 -18.20 20.60 4.29
CA ASP A 224 -17.65 21.66 3.47
C ASP A 224 -17.36 22.91 4.29
N GLN A 225 -16.09 23.31 4.28
CA GLN A 225 -15.64 24.56 4.87
C GLN A 225 -14.82 25.41 3.88
N ILE A 226 -14.51 24.88 2.69
CA ILE A 226 -13.63 25.50 1.71
C ILE A 226 -14.45 26.17 0.61
N PHE A 227 -15.41 25.45 0.03
CA PHE A 227 -16.03 25.85 -1.24
C PHE A 227 -17.12 26.90 -1.08
N ARG A 228 -17.73 26.98 0.11
CA ARG A 228 -18.76 27.97 0.47
C ARG A 228 -18.22 29.29 0.99
N GLN A 229 -16.91 29.53 0.93
CA GLN A 229 -16.35 30.78 1.43
C GLN A 229 -16.73 31.99 0.56
N PRO A 230 -16.99 33.16 1.16
CA PRO A 230 -17.36 34.37 0.43
C PRO A 230 -16.32 34.79 -0.63
N ASP A 231 -15.03 34.56 -0.32
CA ASP A 231 -13.92 34.95 -1.19
C ASP A 231 -13.88 34.11 -2.48
N LEU A 232 -14.27 32.84 -2.42
CA LEU A 232 -14.48 32.00 -3.62
C LEU A 232 -15.77 32.36 -4.34
N ALA A 233 -16.85 32.66 -3.59
CA ALA A 233 -18.14 33.04 -4.15
C ALA A 233 -18.11 34.41 -4.86
N ALA A 234 -17.15 35.28 -4.53
CA ALA A 234 -16.92 36.56 -5.18
C ALA A 234 -16.21 36.43 -6.54
N SER A 235 -15.56 35.29 -6.81
CA SER A 235 -15.05 34.97 -8.15
C SER A 235 -16.25 34.70 -9.07
N LYS A 236 -16.47 35.59 -10.04
CA LYS A 236 -17.56 35.52 -11.04
C LYS A 236 -17.50 34.30 -11.99
N ILE A 237 -16.60 33.36 -11.74
CA ILE A 237 -16.20 32.32 -12.71
C ILE A 237 -16.79 30.95 -12.35
N HIS A 238 -17.03 30.64 -11.07
CA HIS A 238 -17.51 29.32 -10.64
C HIS A 238 -18.50 29.41 -9.48
N ASN A 239 -19.57 28.62 -9.54
CA ASN A 239 -20.45 28.41 -8.38
C ASN A 239 -19.80 27.42 -7.38
N ALA A 240 -20.24 27.42 -6.11
CA ALA A 240 -19.62 26.61 -5.06
C ALA A 240 -19.70 25.08 -5.29
N ALA A 241 -20.56 24.60 -6.20
CA ALA A 241 -20.67 23.20 -6.58
C ALA A 241 -19.77 22.82 -7.77
N GLU A 242 -19.54 23.74 -8.71
CA GLU A 242 -18.66 23.54 -9.87
C GLU A 242 -17.20 23.39 -9.44
N VAL A 243 -16.76 24.15 -8.43
CA VAL A 243 -15.38 24.11 -7.94
C VAL A 243 -14.92 22.71 -7.51
N PRO A 244 -15.63 22.00 -6.60
CA PRO A 244 -15.25 20.62 -6.24
C PRO A 244 -15.39 19.64 -7.40
N GLU A 245 -16.31 19.85 -8.35
CA GLU A 245 -16.45 19.01 -9.55
C GLU A 245 -15.23 19.14 -10.46
N ASP A 246 -14.87 20.37 -10.85
CA ASP A 246 -13.71 20.68 -11.69
C ASP A 246 -12.40 20.21 -11.03
N LEU A 247 -12.26 20.43 -9.73
CA LEU A 247 -11.09 19.98 -8.98
C LEU A 247 -11.01 18.45 -8.93
N THR A 248 -12.13 17.76 -8.69
CA THR A 248 -12.17 16.30 -8.67
C THR A 248 -11.84 15.73 -10.05
N LEU A 249 -12.36 16.33 -11.12
CA LEU A 249 -12.04 15.98 -12.49
C LEU A 249 -10.55 16.19 -12.78
N ALA A 250 -9.98 17.32 -12.38
CA ALA A 250 -8.55 17.59 -12.50
C ALA A 250 -7.71 16.51 -11.81
N LEU A 251 -8.10 16.11 -10.59
CA LEU A 251 -7.43 15.04 -9.84
C LEU A 251 -7.55 13.66 -10.49
N CYS A 252 -8.55 13.40 -11.35
CA CYS A 252 -8.60 12.18 -12.16
C CYS A 252 -7.46 12.11 -13.19
N TYR A 253 -6.87 13.25 -13.57
CA TYR A 253 -5.69 13.31 -14.44
C TYR A 253 -4.37 13.26 -13.65
N ALA A 254 -4.37 13.43 -12.33
CA ALA A 254 -3.17 13.54 -11.51
C ALA A 254 -2.42 12.21 -11.26
N LEU A 255 -2.89 11.09 -11.82
CA LEU A 255 -2.26 9.78 -11.60
C LEU A 255 -1.02 9.57 -12.48
N GLY A 256 0.17 10.00 -12.03
CA GLY A 256 1.43 9.99 -12.79
C GLY A 256 1.97 8.64 -13.32
N ARG A 257 1.24 7.54 -13.14
CA ARG A 257 1.55 6.17 -13.61
C ARG A 257 0.79 5.76 -14.87
N CYS A 258 -0.01 6.65 -15.46
CA CYS A 258 -0.71 6.47 -16.74
C CYS A 258 -0.90 7.82 -17.44
N THR A 259 -1.12 7.80 -18.74
CA THR A 259 -1.30 9.01 -19.57
C THR A 259 -2.76 9.34 -19.87
N MET A 260 -3.69 8.73 -19.13
CA MET A 260 -5.14 8.92 -19.29
C MET A 260 -5.79 9.23 -17.95
N ALA A 261 -6.93 9.91 -17.98
CA ALA A 261 -7.77 10.06 -16.81
C ALA A 261 -8.24 8.69 -16.31
N ILE A 262 -8.30 8.55 -14.99
CA ILE A 262 -8.88 7.40 -14.31
C ILE A 262 -10.33 7.70 -13.88
N GLY A 263 -11.15 6.65 -13.73
CA GLY A 263 -12.57 6.80 -13.37
C GLY A 263 -12.84 7.24 -11.93
N ILE A 264 -11.80 7.47 -11.13
CA ILE A 264 -11.84 7.94 -9.73
C ILE A 264 -10.67 8.91 -9.54
N CYS A 265 -10.73 9.86 -8.61
CA CYS A 265 -9.65 10.80 -8.37
C CYS A 265 -8.36 10.09 -7.89
N ALA A 266 -7.20 10.66 -8.25
CA ALA A 266 -5.90 10.13 -7.87
C ALA A 266 -5.73 9.86 -6.35
N PRO A 267 -6.08 10.77 -5.42
CA PRO A 267 -5.90 10.52 -3.99
C PRO A 267 -6.63 9.26 -3.51
N ALA A 268 -7.90 9.06 -3.88
CA ALA A 268 -8.65 7.87 -3.50
C ALA A 268 -8.03 6.60 -4.10
N ARG A 269 -7.69 6.62 -5.39
CA ARG A 269 -7.03 5.47 -6.05
C ARG A 269 -5.68 5.12 -5.43
N LEU A 270 -4.92 6.11 -5.02
CA LEU A 270 -3.60 5.92 -4.44
C LEU A 270 -3.69 5.40 -3.00
N ALA A 271 -4.69 5.84 -2.23
CA ALA A 271 -4.99 5.27 -0.91
C ALA A 271 -5.33 3.77 -1.00
N ASP A 272 -6.25 3.40 -1.90
CA ASP A 272 -6.58 2.00 -2.21
C ASP A 272 -5.34 1.16 -2.59
N LEU A 273 -4.49 1.70 -3.48
CA LEU A 273 -3.24 1.03 -3.87
C LEU A 273 -2.25 0.89 -2.70
N ALA A 274 -2.22 1.85 -1.78
CA ALA A 274 -1.36 1.82 -0.59
C ALA A 274 -1.87 0.77 0.41
N CYS A 275 -3.17 0.74 0.71
CA CYS A 275 -3.78 -0.26 1.57
C CYS A 275 -3.58 -1.67 1.03
N ASN A 276 -3.85 -1.89 -0.26
CA ASN A 276 -3.66 -3.18 -0.91
C ASN A 276 -2.19 -3.63 -0.97
N ARG A 277 -1.22 -2.70 -0.90
CA ARG A 277 0.21 -3.04 -0.80
C ARG A 277 0.55 -3.74 0.52
N THR A 278 -0.30 -3.67 1.54
CA THR A 278 -0.04 -4.35 2.81
C THR A 278 -0.33 -5.85 2.78
N GLN A 279 -1.12 -6.35 1.83
CA GLN A 279 -1.41 -7.78 1.69
C GLN A 279 -0.13 -8.64 1.51
N PRO A 280 0.88 -8.22 0.72
CA PRO A 280 2.19 -8.87 0.72
C PRO A 280 2.93 -8.95 2.05
N TYR A 281 2.62 -8.08 3.02
CA TYR A 281 3.38 -7.93 4.26
C TYR A 281 2.78 -8.67 5.45
N THR A 282 1.56 -9.19 5.31
CA THR A 282 0.90 -9.91 6.40
C THR A 282 1.51 -11.30 6.59
N PRO A 283 1.53 -11.84 7.82
CA PRO A 283 2.17 -13.13 8.14
C PRO A 283 1.56 -14.35 7.43
N SER A 284 0.44 -14.18 6.72
CA SER A 284 -0.24 -15.18 5.90
C SER A 284 0.41 -15.38 4.51
N GLY A 285 1.46 -14.62 4.17
CA GLY A 285 2.40 -14.97 3.11
C GLY A 285 3.25 -16.19 3.47
N PRO A 286 3.64 -17.04 2.51
CA PRO A 286 4.46 -18.21 2.83
C PRO A 286 5.80 -17.73 3.42
N LYS A 287 6.09 -18.11 4.67
CA LYS A 287 7.40 -17.92 5.31
C LYS A 287 8.44 -18.75 4.55
N LEU A 288 8.96 -18.22 3.44
CA LEU A 288 9.92 -18.92 2.58
C LEU A 288 11.39 -18.58 2.90
N TYR A 289 11.65 -17.74 3.90
CA TYR A 289 13.00 -17.29 4.23
C TYR A 289 13.25 -17.28 5.74
N GLU A 290 13.29 -18.46 6.37
CA GLU A 290 14.09 -18.64 7.58
C GLU A 290 15.55 -18.88 7.15
N GLY A 291 16.41 -17.87 7.26
CA GLY A 291 17.85 -18.09 7.04
C GLY A 291 18.76 -16.88 6.84
N VAL A 292 18.24 -15.68 6.62
CA VAL A 292 19.10 -14.49 6.44
C VAL A 292 19.25 -13.76 7.77
N LYS A 293 20.44 -13.89 8.38
CA LYS A 293 20.78 -13.10 9.56
C LYS A 293 20.86 -11.61 9.17
N LYS A 294 20.20 -10.76 9.95
CA LYS A 294 20.29 -9.30 9.88
C LYS A 294 21.77 -8.88 9.75
N GLY A 295 22.17 -8.29 8.61
CA GLY A 295 23.52 -7.79 8.37
C GLY A 295 24.38 -8.55 7.35
N SER A 296 23.89 -9.60 6.68
CA SER A 296 24.64 -10.20 5.56
C SER A 296 24.56 -9.32 4.31
N ARG A 297 25.68 -8.67 3.96
CA ARG A 297 25.86 -7.97 2.68
C ARG A 297 25.74 -8.99 1.54
N PHE A 298 25.01 -8.68 0.47
CA PHE A 298 25.02 -9.50 -0.75
C PHE A 298 26.47 -9.65 -1.24
N PRO A 299 26.90 -10.86 -1.65
CA PRO A 299 28.25 -11.03 -2.18
C PRO A 299 28.38 -10.21 -3.47
N ASP A 300 29.43 -9.39 -3.53
CA ASP A 300 29.84 -8.64 -4.71
C ASP A 300 30.07 -9.62 -5.89
N PRO A 301 29.43 -9.44 -7.06
CA PRO A 301 29.57 -10.35 -8.20
C PRO A 301 31.01 -10.53 -8.68
N ASP A 302 31.91 -9.59 -8.37
CA ASP A 302 33.33 -9.64 -8.76
C ASP A 302 34.27 -10.20 -7.67
N SER A 303 33.71 -10.67 -6.54
CA SER A 303 34.54 -11.26 -5.48
C SER A 303 35.07 -12.66 -5.85
N PRO A 304 36.37 -12.94 -5.66
CA PRO A 304 36.96 -14.20 -6.10
C PRO A 304 36.35 -15.40 -5.34
N LYS A 305 35.75 -16.33 -6.10
CA LYS A 305 35.13 -17.56 -5.57
C LYS A 305 36.16 -18.42 -4.84
N LYS A 306 36.13 -18.41 -3.50
CA LYS A 306 36.88 -19.40 -2.70
C LYS A 306 36.33 -20.80 -2.96
N LYS A 307 37.15 -21.68 -3.55
CA LYS A 307 36.88 -23.12 -3.65
C LYS A 307 36.69 -23.68 -2.24
N LYS A 308 35.48 -24.11 -1.89
CA LYS A 308 35.25 -24.93 -0.68
C LYS A 308 35.64 -26.37 -0.98
N GLU A 309 36.73 -26.83 -0.38
CA GLU A 309 37.05 -28.25 -0.26
C GLU A 309 35.90 -29.00 0.41
N LYS A 310 35.46 -30.10 -0.22
CA LYS A 310 34.52 -31.06 0.37
C LYS A 310 35.23 -31.82 1.49
N LYS A 311 35.00 -31.43 2.75
CA LYS A 311 35.23 -32.32 3.89
C LYS A 311 34.07 -33.32 3.97
N ASN A 312 34.29 -34.51 3.43
CA ASN A 312 33.52 -35.71 3.76
C ASN A 312 33.69 -36.01 5.25
N ASN A 313 32.60 -36.13 6.01
CA ASN A 313 32.61 -36.78 7.32
C ASN A 313 31.36 -37.64 7.50
N LYS A 314 31.58 -38.95 7.35
CA LYS A 314 31.16 -40.04 8.25
C LYS A 314 29.90 -39.82 9.11
N THR A 315 28.74 -40.18 8.56
CA THR A 315 27.54 -40.55 9.37
C THR A 315 26.72 -41.67 8.72
N LEU A 316 27.38 -42.62 8.04
CA LEU A 316 26.73 -43.76 7.39
C LEU A 316 27.59 -45.02 7.54
N GLU A 317 28.01 -45.33 8.77
CA GLU A 317 28.73 -46.58 9.08
C GLU A 317 28.65 -46.96 10.58
N LYS A 318 27.53 -46.66 11.24
CA LYS A 318 27.28 -47.04 12.64
C LYS A 318 25.87 -47.59 12.89
N LYS A 319 25.33 -48.34 11.92
CA LYS A 319 24.09 -49.12 12.06
C LYS A 319 24.21 -50.59 11.62
N GLN A 320 25.42 -51.10 11.46
CA GLN A 320 25.69 -52.54 11.28
C GLN A 320 26.80 -52.95 12.24
N LEU A 321 26.45 -53.13 13.51
CA LEU A 321 27.24 -53.80 14.56
C LEU A 321 26.44 -53.65 15.84
N ILE A 322 25.41 -54.50 16.00
CA ILE A 322 24.87 -55.10 17.24
C ILE A 322 23.89 -56.18 16.73
N GLN A 323 24.44 -57.33 16.41
CA GLN A 323 23.78 -58.65 16.40
C GLN A 323 24.92 -59.66 16.56
N GLU A 324 24.70 -60.68 17.40
CA GLU A 324 25.66 -61.69 17.90
C GLU A 324 26.51 -61.13 19.08
N GLU A 325 26.52 -61.68 20.30
CA GLU A 325 26.20 -63.02 20.82
C GLU A 325 25.74 -62.93 22.29
N SER A 326 24.72 -63.71 22.67
CA SER A 326 24.67 -64.42 23.97
C SER A 326 23.50 -65.42 23.97
N LYS A 327 23.80 -66.70 23.69
CA LYS A 327 23.07 -67.90 24.14
C LYS A 327 23.76 -68.41 25.43
N PRO A 328 23.09 -69.15 26.35
CA PRO A 328 22.57 -70.53 26.17
C PRO A 328 21.24 -70.77 26.95
N GLU A 329 20.54 -71.91 27.06
CA GLU A 329 20.51 -73.29 26.55
C GLU A 329 19.10 -73.85 26.93
N GLU A 330 18.56 -74.76 26.09
CA GLU A 330 17.65 -75.91 26.31
C GLU A 330 16.46 -75.85 27.33
N VAL A 331 15.27 -76.44 27.10
CA VAL A 331 14.96 -77.89 27.00
C VAL A 331 13.50 -78.08 26.49
N SER A 332 13.28 -79.04 25.56
CA SER A 332 12.06 -79.89 25.27
C SER A 332 10.66 -79.22 25.09
N GLU A 333 9.64 -79.72 24.39
CA GLU A 333 9.30 -80.95 23.68
C GLU A 333 7.91 -80.72 23.01
N LEU A 334 7.60 -81.51 21.97
CA LEU A 334 6.26 -81.99 21.55
C LEU A 334 5.29 -81.08 20.76
N GLN A 335 5.15 -81.48 19.48
CA GLN A 335 3.93 -81.90 18.75
C GLN A 335 2.68 -80.99 18.67
N GLY A 336 2.14 -80.89 17.44
CA GLY A 336 0.71 -80.67 17.23
C GLY A 336 0.31 -80.02 15.91
N ASP A 337 -0.04 -80.84 14.92
CA ASP A 337 -0.81 -80.51 13.72
C ASP A 337 -2.09 -79.69 14.03
N CYS A 338 -2.54 -78.83 13.11
CA CYS A 338 -3.79 -79.11 12.37
C CYS A 338 -4.20 -78.02 11.36
N LEU A 339 -4.72 -78.56 10.26
CA LEU A 339 -5.46 -77.95 9.16
C LEU A 339 -6.88 -77.48 9.56
N HIS A 340 -7.41 -76.60 8.70
CA HIS A 340 -8.83 -76.39 8.35
C HIS A 340 -9.78 -75.73 9.37
N LYS A 341 -10.29 -74.56 9.02
CA LYS A 341 -11.54 -74.39 8.25
C LYS A 341 -11.71 -72.97 7.76
#